data_AF-A0A931JY95-F1
#
_entry.id   AF-A0A931JY95-F1
#
_cell.length_a   1.000
_cell.length_b   1.000
_cell.length_c   1.000
_cell.angle_alpha   90.00
_cell.angle_beta   90.00
_cell.angle_gamma   90.00
#
_symmetry.space_group_name_H-M   'P 1'
#
loop_
_entity.id
_entity.type
_entity.pdbx_description
1 polymer ?
#
loop_
_entity_poly.entity_id
_entity_poly.type
_entity_poly.pdbx_seq_one_letter_code
_entity_poly.pdbx_strand_id
1 'polypeptide(L)'
;MSRVMYPNEKIIIAGNVVLPDGKFVSDASNLRISDLCNHYLIYLGDRAGARGTLYRDPVDGRLWERVFSHADVQGGGLDYLQVLDDLAARIEYGDRVVDGLS
;
A
#
# COMPACT_ATOMS: atom_id res chain seq x y z
N MET A 1 -7.45 -16.45 3.64
CA MET A 1 -6.76 -15.31 4.28
C MET A 1 -7.77 -14.23 4.55
N SER A 2 -7.72 -13.58 5.71
CA SER A 2 -8.66 -12.53 6.10
C SER A 2 -8.48 -11.31 5.20
N ARG A 3 -9.54 -10.90 4.50
CA ARG A 3 -9.56 -9.77 3.56
C ARG A 3 -9.76 -8.41 4.22
N VAL A 4 -9.42 -8.29 5.51
CA VAL A 4 -9.72 -7.09 6.31
C VAL A 4 -8.44 -6.53 6.91
N MET A 5 -8.42 -5.22 7.13
CA MET A 5 -7.39 -4.57 7.93
C MET A 5 -7.68 -4.81 9.41
N TYR A 6 -6.64 -5.06 10.20
CA TYR A 6 -6.84 -5.16 11.64
C TYR A 6 -6.96 -3.75 12.26
N PRO A 7 -7.77 -3.55 13.31
CA PRO A 7 -8.00 -2.22 13.90
C PRO A 7 -6.73 -1.54 14.43
N ASN A 8 -5.72 -2.32 14.83
CA ASN A 8 -4.44 -1.85 15.34
C ASN A 8 -3.32 -1.88 14.28
N GLU A 9 -3.63 -2.32 13.07
CA GLU A 9 -2.67 -2.38 11.98
C GLU A 9 -2.40 -0.97 11.47
N LYS A 10 -1.12 -0.59 11.43
CA LYS A 10 -0.68 0.73 10.95
C LYS A 10 0.28 0.65 9.77
N ILE A 11 0.93 -0.49 9.61
CA ILE A 11 1.88 -0.74 8.54
C ILE A 11 1.89 -2.23 8.21
N ILE A 12 1.91 -2.54 6.92
CA ILE A 12 2.11 -3.87 6.37
C ILE A 12 3.29 -3.74 5.41
N ILE A 13 4.39 -4.43 5.71
CA ILE A 13 5.60 -4.41 4.89
C ILE A 13 5.67 -5.76 4.20
N ALA A 14 5.76 -5.78 2.86
CA ALA A 14 6.15 -7.00 2.16
C ALA A 14 7.57 -7.36 2.57
N GLY A 15 7.77 -8.54 3.16
CA GLY A 15 9.10 -9.10 3.36
C GLY A 15 9.63 -9.72 2.08
N ASN A 16 10.95 -9.71 1.92
CA ASN A 16 11.63 -10.50 0.89
C ASN A 16 12.26 -11.72 1.55
N VAL A 17 11.88 -12.93 1.11
CA VAL A 17 12.64 -14.14 1.41
C VAL A 17 13.49 -14.49 0.20
N VAL A 18 14.81 -14.41 0.39
CA VAL A 18 15.79 -14.91 -0.59
C VAL A 18 15.96 -16.39 -0.35
N LEU A 19 15.53 -17.22 -1.30
CA LEU A 19 15.79 -18.65 -1.25
C LEU A 19 17.29 -18.93 -1.52
N PRO A 20 17.84 -20.06 -1.05
CA PRO A 20 19.23 -20.44 -1.29
C PRO A 20 19.62 -20.56 -2.78
N ASP A 21 18.65 -20.69 -3.68
CA ASP A 21 18.84 -20.76 -5.14
C ASP A 21 18.78 -19.37 -5.82
N GLY A 22 18.73 -18.29 -5.04
CA GLY A 22 18.63 -16.92 -5.53
C GLY A 22 17.25 -16.52 -6.02
N LYS A 23 16.23 -17.37 -5.87
CA LYS A 23 14.84 -17.00 -6.19
C LYS A 23 14.23 -16.19 -5.07
N PHE A 24 13.52 -15.13 -5.48
CA PHE A 24 12.68 -14.35 -4.59
C PHE A 24 11.33 -15.04 -4.45
N VAL A 25 10.91 -15.28 -3.21
CA VAL A 25 9.54 -15.70 -2.91
C VAL A 25 8.82 -14.53 -2.27
N SER A 26 7.73 -14.09 -2.90
CA SER A 26 6.75 -13.19 -2.31
C SER A 26 6.28 -13.77 -0.98
N ASP A 27 6.50 -13.05 0.11
CA ASP A 27 6.00 -13.47 1.40
C ASP A 27 4.46 -13.37 1.47
N ALA A 28 3.88 -13.94 2.52
CA ALA A 28 2.43 -13.87 2.74
C ALA A 28 1.92 -12.42 2.83
N SER A 29 2.79 -11.47 3.20
CA SER A 29 2.50 -10.04 3.29
C SER A 29 2.36 -9.40 1.91
N ASN A 30 3.18 -9.77 0.94
CA ASN A 30 3.09 -9.30 -0.45
C ASN A 30 1.77 -9.75 -1.10
N LEU A 31 1.42 -11.03 -0.93
CA LEU A 31 0.12 -11.56 -1.38
C LEU A 31 -1.04 -10.84 -0.69
N ARG A 32 -0.92 -10.57 0.61
CA ARG A 32 -1.94 -9.85 1.37
C ARG A 32 -2.09 -8.39 0.92
N ILE A 33 -0.99 -7.66 0.70
CA ILE A 33 -1.01 -6.28 0.19
C ILE A 33 -1.70 -6.25 -1.17
N SER A 34 -1.37 -7.20 -2.05
CA SER A 34 -2.01 -7.33 -3.37
C SER A 34 -3.52 -7.59 -3.25
N ASP A 35 -3.93 -8.57 -2.43
CA ASP A 35 -5.35 -8.89 -2.22
C ASP A 35 -6.12 -7.71 -1.61
N LEU A 36 -5.53 -7.01 -0.64
CA LEU A 36 -6.12 -5.82 -0.02
C LEU A 36 -6.33 -4.70 -1.05
N CYS A 37 -5.31 -4.37 -1.85
CA CYS A 37 -5.41 -3.30 -2.85
C CYS A 37 -6.37 -3.64 -3.99
N ASN A 38 -6.43 -4.91 -4.40
CA ASN A 38 -7.24 -5.32 -5.55
C ASN A 38 -8.71 -5.63 -5.20
N HIS A 39 -8.99 -5.98 -3.94
CA HIS A 39 -10.28 -6.56 -3.57
C HIS A 39 -10.94 -5.99 -2.31
N TYR A 40 -10.25 -5.17 -1.52
CA TYR A 40 -10.79 -4.63 -0.27
C TYR A 40 -10.74 -3.10 -0.19
N LEU A 41 -9.56 -2.53 -0.37
CA LEU A 41 -9.31 -1.11 -0.25
C LEU A 41 -9.94 -0.34 -1.42
N ILE A 42 -10.53 0.82 -1.12
CA ILE A 42 -11.09 1.71 -2.14
C ILE A 42 -9.96 2.59 -2.66
N TYR A 43 -9.62 2.45 -3.94
CA TYR A 43 -8.67 3.33 -4.61
C TYR A 43 -9.18 4.78 -4.62
N LEU A 44 -8.34 5.74 -4.22
CA LEU A 44 -8.65 7.16 -4.26
C LEU A 44 -7.86 7.91 -5.34
N GLY A 45 -6.61 7.54 -5.59
CA GLY A 45 -5.78 8.21 -6.60
C GLY A 45 -4.29 7.97 -6.43
N ASP A 46 -3.53 8.31 -7.46
CA ASP A 46 -2.06 8.25 -7.44
C ASP A 46 -1.44 9.60 -7.05
N ARG A 47 -0.25 9.55 -6.46
CA ARG A 47 0.50 10.74 -6.06
C ARG A 47 1.04 11.44 -7.30
N ALA A 48 0.77 12.73 -7.44
CA ALA A 48 1.24 13.50 -8.58
C ALA A 48 2.78 13.57 -8.63
N GLY A 49 3.38 13.04 -9.70
CA GLY A 49 4.83 13.12 -9.93
C GLY A 49 5.69 12.26 -9.00
N ALA A 50 5.10 11.39 -8.19
CA ALA A 50 5.81 10.54 -7.25
C ALA A 50 5.25 9.12 -7.24
N ARG A 51 5.95 8.20 -6.56
CA ARG A 51 5.47 6.83 -6.35
C ARG A 51 4.58 6.82 -5.11
N GLY A 52 3.35 6.39 -5.29
CA GLY A 52 2.39 6.31 -4.19
C GLY A 52 0.98 6.22 -4.73
N THR A 53 0.19 5.33 -4.16
CA THR A 53 -1.24 5.23 -4.43
C THR A 53 -1.99 5.31 -3.11
N LEU A 54 -2.96 6.22 -3.03
CA LEU A 54 -3.81 6.39 -1.87
C LEU A 54 -5.06 5.52 -1.98
N TYR A 55 -5.39 4.88 -0.87
CA TYR A 55 -6.57 4.06 -0.69
C TYR A 55 -7.32 4.46 0.58
N ARG A 56 -8.59 4.05 0.66
CA ARG A 56 -9.43 4.17 1.86
C ARG A 56 -9.90 2.81 2.33
N ASP A 57 -9.80 2.56 3.62
CA ASP A 57 -10.42 1.40 4.26
C ASP A 57 -11.95 1.62 4.30
N PRO A 58 -12.77 0.75 3.69
CA PRO A 58 -14.23 0.88 3.71
C PRO A 58 -14.87 0.69 5.10
N VAL A 59 -14.17 0.08 6.05
CA VAL A 59 -14.72 -0.25 7.38
C VAL A 59 -14.55 0.88 8.37
N ASP A 60 -13.35 1.48 8.43
CA ASP A 60 -13.02 2.51 9.43
C ASP A 60 -12.61 3.86 8.82
N GLY A 61 -12.57 3.97 7.49
CA GLY A 61 -12.31 5.20 6.78
C GLY A 61 -10.85 5.65 6.78
N ARG A 62 -9.93 4.88 7.38
CA ARG A 62 -8.50 5.21 7.40
C ARG A 62 -7.92 5.27 5.99
N LEU A 63 -7.01 6.21 5.79
CA LEU A 63 -6.29 6.37 4.55
C LEU A 63 -5.03 5.51 4.58
N TRP A 64 -4.80 4.78 3.49
CA TRP A 64 -3.69 3.87 3.32
C TRP A 64 -2.89 4.25 2.09
N GLU A 65 -1.62 4.54 2.28
CA GLU A 65 -0.70 4.76 1.18
C GLU A 65 0.02 3.45 0.86
N ARG A 66 -0.03 3.05 -0.41
CA ARG A 66 0.87 2.05 -0.98
C ARG A 66 2.04 2.73 -1.62
N VAL A 67 3.26 2.41 -1.18
CA VAL A 67 4.48 2.87 -1.83
C VAL A 67 5.13 1.69 -2.52
N PHE A 68 5.34 1.84 -3.82
CA PHE A 68 6.10 0.90 -4.63
C PHE A 68 7.54 1.41 -4.76
N SER A 69 8.51 0.67 -4.24
CA SER A 69 9.90 0.91 -4.62
C SER A 69 10.20 0.13 -5.90
N HIS A 70 9.82 0.66 -7.07
CA HIS A 70 10.26 0.08 -8.35
C HIS A 70 11.76 0.41 -8.54
N ALA A 71 12.62 -0.26 -7.78
CA ALA A 71 14.05 -0.13 -7.96
C ALA A 71 14.45 -0.96 -9.18
N ASP A 72 15.13 -0.33 -10.13
CA ASP A 72 15.95 -0.94 -11.19
C ASP A 72 17.10 -1.82 -10.64
N VAL A 73 16.84 -2.60 -9.59
CA VAL A 73 17.87 -3.29 -8.81
C VAL A 73 17.54 -4.77 -8.79
N GLN A 74 18.57 -5.57 -9.03
CA GLN A 74 18.66 -7.02 -8.80
C GLN A 74 18.41 -7.42 -7.32
N GLY A 75 17.49 -6.76 -6.61
CA GLY A 75 17.38 -6.77 -5.15
C GLY A 75 16.01 -6.39 -4.60
N GLY A 76 14.92 -6.70 -5.32
CA GLY A 76 13.56 -6.81 -4.77
C GLY A 76 13.02 -5.56 -4.07
N GLY A 77 12.37 -4.68 -4.84
CA GLY A 77 11.61 -3.56 -4.28
C GLY A 77 10.62 -4.01 -3.20
N LEU A 78 10.65 -3.35 -2.03
CA LEU A 78 9.68 -3.59 -0.97
C LEU A 78 8.42 -2.77 -1.27
N ASP A 79 7.31 -3.47 -1.43
CA ASP A 79 5.98 -2.89 -1.39
C ASP A 79 5.54 -2.80 0.08
N TYR A 80 5.05 -1.64 0.51
CA TYR A 80 4.42 -1.54 1.82
C TYR A 80 3.13 -0.71 1.74
N LEU A 81 2.22 -1.02 2.65
CA LEU A 81 1.01 -0.26 2.95
C LEU A 81 1.19 0.38 4.32
N GLN A 82 0.96 1.68 4.44
CA GLN A 82 0.97 2.38 5.72
C GLN A 82 -0.25 3.27 5.88
N VAL A 83 -0.73 3.43 7.12
CA VAL A 83 -1.74 4.44 7.43
C VAL A 83 -1.11 5.82 7.21
N LEU A 84 -1.79 6.64 6.42
CA LEU A 84 -1.45 8.04 6.22
C LEU A 84 -2.47 8.89 6.95
N ASP A 85 -2.02 9.91 7.69
CA ASP A 85 -2.94 10.84 8.32
C ASP A 85 -3.60 11.76 7.27
N ASP A 86 -4.81 12.26 7.58
CA ASP A 86 -5.58 13.10 6.67
C ASP A 86 -4.82 14.35 6.20
N LEU A 87 -4.05 14.98 7.08
CA LEU A 87 -3.29 16.18 6.73
C LEU A 87 -2.16 15.85 5.76
N ALA A 88 -1.37 14.81 6.04
CA ALA A 88 -0.34 14.35 5.13
C ALA A 88 -0.93 13.87 3.80
N ALA A 89 -2.05 13.15 3.81
CA ALA A 89 -2.74 12.72 2.59
C ALA A 89 -3.15 13.92 1.72
N ARG A 90 -3.68 14.99 2.33
CA ARG A 90 -4.06 16.21 1.60
C ARG A 90 -2.85 16.97 1.06
N ILE A 91 -1.75 17.02 1.82
CA ILE A 91 -0.50 17.64 1.36
C ILE A 91 0.06 16.88 0.15
N GLU A 92 0.06 15.54 0.20
CA GLU A 92 0.77 14.71 -0.77
C GLU A 92 -0.07 14.36 -2.00
N TYR A 93 -1.38 14.17 -1.84
CA TYR A 93 -2.30 13.75 -2.91
C TYR A 93 -3.28 14.86 -3.33
N GLY A 94 -3.48 15.87 -2.49
CA GLY A 94 -4.44 16.95 -2.72
C GLY A 94 -5.86 16.60 -2.24
N ASP A 95 -6.63 17.63 -1.93
CA ASP A 95 -7.98 17.50 -1.36
C ASP A 95 -8.93 16.69 -2.23
N ARG A 96 -8.88 16.90 -3.55
CA ARG A 96 -9.75 16.19 -4.51
C ARG A 96 -9.58 14.68 -4.44
N VAL A 97 -8.34 14.21 -4.32
CA VAL A 97 -8.03 12.79 -4.23
C VAL A 97 -8.51 12.23 -2.90
N VAL A 98 -8.21 12.93 -1.80
CA VAL A 98 -8.63 12.50 -0.44
C VAL A 98 -10.15 12.41 -0.32
N ASP A 99 -10.87 13.37 -0.92
CA ASP A 99 -12.34 13.41 -0.92
C ASP A 99 -12.96 12.39 -1.90
N GLY A 100 -12.14 11.63 -2.65
CA GLY A 100 -12.61 10.64 -3.62
C GLY A 100 -13.23 11.25 -4.88
N LEU A 101 -12.93 12.51 -5.17
CA LEU A 101 -13.45 13.27 -6.30
C LEU A 101 -12.43 13.25 -7.45
N SER A 102 -12.36 12.12 -8.13
CA SER A 102 -11.61 11.97 -9.39
C SER A 102 -12.34 12.55 -10.59
#